data_AF-A0A3E0WRR0-F1
#
_entry.id   AF-A0A3E0WRR0-F1
#
_cell.length_a   1.000
_cell.length_b   1.000
_cell.length_c   1.000
_cell.angle_alpha   90.00
_cell.angle_beta   90.00
_cell.angle_gamma   90.00
#
_symmetry.space_group_name_H-M   'P 1'
#
loop_
_entity.id
_entity.type
_entity.pdbx_description
1 polymer ?
#
loop_
_entity_poly.entity_id
_entity_poly.type
_entity_poly.pdbx_seq_one_letter_code
_entity_poly.pdbx_strand_id
1 'polypeptide(L)'
;MQEGWVNLAPLEATPFTRCKSALKVMEAAFWGIPTVCSPTPDAERFAAAGALLAQSGKQWLAHLEALLDFHYYRQLTTSLRERVLALADVQTIAARLLAEVHRERAA
;
A
#
# COMPACT_ATOMS: atom_id res chain seq x y z
N MET A 1 -19.54 3.57 2.80
CA MET A 1 -19.52 3.58 1.33
C MET A 1 -18.14 3.14 0.87
N GLN A 2 -18.07 2.38 -0.22
CA GLN A 2 -16.82 2.15 -0.97
C GLN A 2 -17.03 2.84 -2.33
N GLU A 3 -16.30 3.92 -2.60
CA GLU A 3 -16.51 4.78 -3.77
C GLU A 3 -15.62 4.39 -4.98
N GLY A 4 -14.88 3.28 -4.89
CA GLY A 4 -14.05 2.77 -5.99
C GLY A 4 -13.70 1.29 -5.86
N TRP A 5 -13.49 0.62 -7.00
CA TRP A 5 -13.11 -0.79 -7.10
C TRP A 5 -11.59 -0.98 -6.97
N VAL A 6 -10.81 -0.11 -7.60
CA VAL A 6 -9.35 -0.19 -7.63
C VAL A 6 -8.76 1.22 -7.62
N ASN A 7 -7.67 1.40 -6.91
CA ASN A 7 -6.86 2.61 -6.96
C ASN A 7 -5.67 2.41 -7.89
N LEU A 8 -5.28 3.45 -8.64
CA LEU A 8 -4.13 3.41 -9.55
C LEU A 8 -3.10 4.43 -9.09
N ALA A 9 -1.87 3.98 -8.89
CA ALA A 9 -0.75 4.85 -8.53
C ALA A 9 0.47 4.61 -9.45
N PRO A 10 0.37 4.99 -10.74
CA PRO A 10 1.50 4.92 -11.66
C PRO A 10 2.52 6.01 -11.34
N LEU A 11 3.79 5.63 -11.38
CA LEU A 11 4.94 6.53 -11.30
C LEU A 11 5.95 6.14 -12.38
N GLU A 12 6.54 7.15 -13.01
CA GLU A 12 7.74 6.98 -13.83
C GLU A 12 8.91 6.49 -12.98
N ALA A 13 9.82 5.68 -13.52
CA ALA A 13 10.97 5.16 -12.79
C ALA A 13 12.15 6.15 -12.78
N THR A 14 12.07 7.18 -11.93
CA THR A 14 13.14 8.18 -11.74
C THR A 14 13.72 8.11 -10.33
N PRO A 15 14.93 8.64 -10.08
CA PRO A 15 15.48 8.74 -8.73
C PRO A 15 14.54 9.48 -7.76
N PHE A 16 13.81 10.49 -8.24
CA PHE A 16 12.84 11.24 -7.44
C PHE A 16 11.64 10.39 -7.03
N THR A 17 11.01 9.69 -7.97
CA THR A 17 9.83 8.87 -7.68
C THR A 17 10.16 7.60 -6.89
N ARG A 18 11.39 7.10 -6.99
CA ARG A 18 11.90 5.99 -6.15
C ARG A 18 11.85 6.34 -4.65
N CYS A 19 11.95 7.62 -4.29
CA CYS A 19 11.89 8.07 -2.90
C CYS A 19 10.47 8.39 -2.40
N LYS A 20 9.43 8.23 -3.23
CA LYS A 20 8.04 8.51 -2.83
C LYS A 20 7.53 7.43 -1.88
N SER A 21 6.78 7.88 -0.88
CA SER A 21 6.06 7.03 0.06
C SER A 21 4.87 6.33 -0.58
N ALA A 22 4.45 5.21 0.02
CA ALA A 22 3.31 4.41 -0.41
C ALA A 22 1.96 4.94 0.12
N LEU A 23 1.83 6.26 0.38
CA LEU A 23 0.61 6.85 0.97
C LEU A 23 -0.66 6.49 0.19
N LYS A 24 -0.60 6.50 -1.15
CA LYS A 24 -1.73 6.12 -2.01
C LYS A 24 -2.18 4.66 -1.81
N VAL A 25 -1.25 3.77 -1.51
CA VAL A 25 -1.56 2.37 -1.15
C VAL A 25 -2.20 2.33 0.25
N MET A 26 -1.60 3.04 1.21
CA MET A 26 -2.06 3.06 2.60
C MET A 26 -3.50 3.56 2.73
N GLU A 27 -3.79 4.71 2.12
CA GLU A 27 -5.10 5.36 2.14
C GLU A 27 -6.18 4.47 1.49
N ALA A 28 -5.89 3.91 0.31
CA ALA A 28 -6.84 3.04 -0.40
C ALA A 28 -7.10 1.73 0.36
N ALA A 29 -6.04 1.08 0.86
CA ALA A 29 -6.16 -0.17 1.61
C ALA A 29 -6.95 0.01 2.92
N PHE A 30 -6.83 1.17 3.58
CA PHE A 30 -7.64 1.50 4.76
C PHE A 30 -9.15 1.49 4.44
N TRP A 31 -9.54 1.89 3.23
CA TRP A 31 -10.91 1.81 2.74
C TRP A 31 -11.26 0.48 2.04
N GLY A 32 -10.39 -0.52 2.15
CA GLY A 32 -10.61 -1.85 1.56
C GLY A 32 -10.45 -1.88 0.04
N ILE A 33 -9.74 -0.92 -0.55
CA ILE A 33 -9.52 -0.80 -1.99
C ILE A 33 -8.06 -1.17 -2.30
N PRO A 34 -7.80 -2.19 -3.16
CA PRO A 34 -6.44 -2.52 -3.57
C PRO A 34 -5.88 -1.44 -4.52
N THR A 35 -4.56 -1.32 -4.57
CA THR A 35 -3.88 -0.37 -5.44
C THR A 35 -2.99 -1.09 -6.44
N VAL A 36 -3.19 -0.87 -7.74
CA VAL A 36 -2.18 -1.23 -8.76
C VAL A 36 -1.20 -0.07 -8.86
N CYS A 37 0.09 -0.33 -8.66
CA CYS A 37 1.11 0.72 -8.57
C CYS A 37 2.45 0.35 -9.17
N SER A 38 3.23 1.37 -9.54
CA SER A 38 4.65 1.20 -9.85
C SER A 38 5.41 0.71 -8.60
N PRO A 39 6.44 -0.14 -8.74
CA PRO A 39 7.19 -0.66 -7.58
C PRO A 39 8.23 0.36 -7.10
N THR A 40 7.82 1.20 -6.16
CA THR A 40 8.78 1.93 -5.32
C THR A 40 9.19 1.05 -4.13
N PRO A 41 10.39 1.25 -3.56
CA PRO A 41 10.82 0.54 -2.35
C PRO A 41 9.80 0.61 -1.21
N ASP A 42 9.10 1.75 -1.07
CA ASP A 42 8.09 1.88 -0.03
C ASP A 42 6.80 1.11 -0.37
N ALA A 43 6.38 1.08 -1.65
CA ALA A 43 5.20 0.32 -2.09
C ALA A 43 5.40 -1.20 -1.96
N GLU A 44 6.62 -1.70 -2.17
CA GLU A 44 6.96 -3.11 -2.02
C GLU A 44 6.66 -3.65 -0.61
N ARG A 45 6.82 -2.80 0.42
CA ARG A 45 6.48 -3.14 1.81
C ARG A 45 5.00 -3.49 2.00
N PHE A 46 4.13 -3.02 1.11
CA PHE A 46 2.68 -3.21 1.15
C PHE A 46 2.18 -4.28 0.17
N ALA A 47 3.06 -5.10 -0.42
CA ALA A 47 2.63 -6.18 -1.33
C ALA A 47 1.63 -7.15 -0.69
N ALA A 48 1.79 -7.45 0.60
CA ALA A 48 0.85 -8.26 1.38
C ALA A 48 -0.37 -7.47 1.92
N ALA A 49 -0.40 -6.15 1.73
CA ALA A 49 -1.35 -5.22 2.34
C ALA A 49 -1.97 -4.25 1.31
N GLY A 50 -2.15 -4.72 0.07
CA GLY A 50 -2.95 -4.02 -0.94
C GLY A 50 -2.19 -3.47 -2.14
N ALA A 51 -0.86 -3.57 -2.20
CA ALA A 51 -0.09 -3.19 -3.38
C ALA A 51 0.00 -4.32 -4.42
N LEU A 52 -0.55 -4.08 -5.60
CA LEU A 52 -0.39 -4.89 -6.80
C LEU A 52 0.68 -4.25 -7.70
N LEU A 53 1.91 -4.76 -7.61
CA LEU A 53 3.09 -4.13 -8.23
C LEU A 53 3.14 -4.41 -9.74
N ALA A 54 3.31 -3.36 -10.54
CA ALA A 54 3.39 -3.44 -11.99
C ALA A 54 4.51 -2.56 -12.57
N GLN A 55 5.45 -3.18 -13.30
CA GLN A 55 6.58 -2.51 -13.97
C GLN A 55 6.35 -2.28 -15.47
N SER A 56 5.36 -2.94 -16.05
CA SER A 56 5.10 -2.94 -17.49
C SER A 56 3.61 -2.91 -17.77
N GLY A 57 3.22 -2.37 -18.94
CA GLY A 57 1.81 -2.32 -19.35
C GLY A 57 1.12 -3.69 -19.33
N LYS A 58 1.85 -4.78 -19.65
CA LYS A 58 1.33 -6.15 -19.54
C LYS A 58 0.97 -6.54 -18.11
N GLN A 59 1.78 -6.18 -17.12
CA GLN A 59 1.50 -6.45 -15.71
C GLN A 59 0.35 -5.58 -15.19
N TRP A 60 0.27 -4.32 -15.60
CA TRP A 60 -0.86 -3.45 -15.29
C TRP A 60 -2.17 -4.08 -15.78
N LEU A 61 -2.21 -4.49 -17.04
CA LEU A 61 -3.38 -5.14 -17.63
C LEU A 61 -3.73 -6.44 -16.87
N ALA A 62 -2.75 -7.30 -16.63
CA ALA A 62 -2.98 -8.57 -15.93
C ALA A 62 -3.58 -8.38 -14.52
N HIS A 63 -3.11 -7.38 -13.76
CA HIS A 63 -3.70 -7.06 -12.45
C HIS A 63 -5.13 -6.54 -12.57
N LEU A 64 -5.39 -5.66 -13.55
CA LEU A 64 -6.73 -5.13 -13.79
C LEU A 64 -7.72 -6.21 -14.21
N GLU A 65 -7.30 -7.14 -15.08
CA GLU A 65 -8.10 -8.29 -15.50
C GLU A 65 -8.36 -9.24 -14.32
N ALA A 66 -7.35 -9.54 -13.50
CA ALA A 66 -7.52 -10.37 -12.32
C ALA A 66 -8.54 -9.78 -11.33
N LEU A 67 -8.57 -8.45 -11.19
CA LEU A 67 -9.55 -7.76 -10.33
C LEU A 67 -11.00 -7.85 -10.83
N LEU A 68 -11.25 -8.33 -12.06
CA LEU A 68 -12.61 -8.62 -12.53
C LEU A 68 -13.18 -9.91 -11.94
N ASP A 69 -12.32 -10.82 -11.48
CA ASP A 69 -12.74 -12.01 -10.74
C ASP A 69 -13.16 -11.62 -9.33
N PHE A 70 -14.46 -11.73 -9.04
CA PHE A 70 -15.03 -11.37 -7.74
C PHE A 70 -14.47 -12.21 -6.58
N HIS A 71 -14.16 -13.48 -6.82
CA HIS A 71 -13.58 -14.35 -5.79
C HIS A 71 -12.16 -13.90 -5.45
N TYR A 72 -11.33 -13.66 -6.47
CA TYR A 72 -9.99 -13.09 -6.28
C TYR A 72 -10.05 -11.72 -5.58
N TYR A 73 -10.93 -10.82 -6.03
CA TYR A 73 -11.12 -9.51 -5.43
C TYR A 73 -11.49 -9.60 -3.95
N ARG A 74 -12.43 -10.50 -3.61
CA ARG A 74 -12.85 -10.71 -2.23
C ARG A 74 -11.70 -11.22 -1.37
N GLN A 75 -10.92 -12.17 -1.86
CA GLN A 75 -9.75 -12.67 -1.13
C GLN A 75 -8.73 -11.56 -0.88
N LEU A 76 -8.45 -10.74 -1.89
CA LEU A 76 -7.52 -9.63 -1.80
C LEU A 76 -7.98 -8.55 -0.80
N THR A 77 -9.28 -8.25 -0.77
CA THR A 77 -9.82 -7.14 0.05
C THR A 77 -10.27 -7.56 1.45
N THR A 78 -10.50 -8.85 1.69
CA THR A 78 -10.84 -9.37 3.02
C THR A 78 -9.75 -8.99 4.01
N SER A 79 -10.12 -8.34 5.11
CA SER A 79 -9.19 -7.88 6.16
C SER A 79 -8.07 -6.93 5.70
N LEU A 80 -8.27 -6.24 4.57
CA LEU A 80 -7.23 -5.38 3.99
C LEU A 80 -6.90 -4.18 4.90
N ARG A 81 -7.92 -3.62 5.56
CA ARG A 81 -7.76 -2.52 6.53
C ARG A 81 -6.85 -2.94 7.69
N GLU A 82 -7.06 -4.12 8.24
CA GLU A 82 -6.29 -4.67 9.34
C GLU A 82 -4.84 -4.90 8.93
N ARG A 83 -4.62 -5.44 7.73
CA ARG A 83 -3.26 -5.66 7.20
C ARG A 83 -2.48 -4.37 6.98
N VAL A 84 -3.12 -3.32 6.45
CA VAL A 84 -2.44 -2.04 6.26
C VAL A 84 -2.15 -1.34 7.59
N LEU A 85 -3.08 -1.38 8.55
CA LEU A 85 -2.87 -0.80 9.88
C LEU A 85 -1.74 -1.52 10.64
N ALA A 86 -1.60 -2.84 10.49
CA ALA A 86 -0.48 -3.58 11.08
C ALA A 86 0.90 -3.07 10.61
N LEU A 87 0.97 -2.43 9.43
CA LEU A 87 2.20 -1.88 8.86
C LEU A 87 2.33 -0.36 9.03
N ALA A 88 1.22 0.38 9.05
CA ALA A 88 1.19 1.83 8.87
C ALA A 88 0.30 2.58 9.89
N ASP A 89 -0.11 1.95 10.98
CA ASP A 89 -0.92 2.62 12.00
C ASP A 89 -0.16 3.80 12.64
N VAL A 90 -0.74 4.99 12.53
CA VAL A 90 -0.12 6.25 12.96
C VAL A 90 0.12 6.29 14.46
N GLN A 91 -0.79 5.70 15.26
CA GLN A 91 -0.67 5.69 16.72
C GLN A 91 0.48 4.79 17.15
N THR A 92 0.59 3.61 16.54
CA THR A 92 1.68 2.66 16.76
C THR A 92 3.04 3.25 16.38
N ILE A 93 3.12 3.90 15.22
CA ILE A 93 4.36 4.53 14.75
C ILE A 93 4.75 5.69 15.68
N ALA A 94 3.80 6.55 16.05
CA ALA A 94 4.04 7.67 16.96
C ALA A 94 4.55 7.19 18.33
N ALA A 95 3.92 6.16 18.91
CA ALA A 95 4.35 5.59 20.19
C ALA A 95 5.79 5.04 20.12
N ARG A 96 6.14 4.34 19.03
CA ARG A 96 7.51 3.83 18.81
C ARG A 96 8.53 4.96 18.71
N LEU A 97 8.23 6.00 17.94
CA LEU A 97 9.12 7.16 17.78
C LEU A 97 9.35 7.86 19.12
N LEU A 98 8.28 8.10 19.90
CA LEU A 98 8.40 8.74 21.21
C LEU A 98 9.24 7.90 22.19
N ALA A 99 9.06 6.58 22.18
CA ALA A 99 9.88 5.67 22.99
C ALA A 99 11.36 5.77 22.61
N GLU A 100 11.69 5.83 21.33
CA GLU A 100 13.08 6.01 20.86
C GLU A 100 13.67 7.35 21.32
N VAL A 101 12.93 8.44 21.13
CA VAL A 101 13.37 9.78 21.54
C VAL A 101 13.62 9.84 23.05
N HIS A 102 12.80 9.17 23.86
CA HIS A 102 13.01 9.09 25.29
C HIS A 102 14.26 8.26 25.66
N ARG A 103 14.56 7.18 24.92
CA ARG A 103 15.79 6.40 25.13
C ARG A 103 17.05 7.21 24.85
N GLU A 104 17.10 7.87 23.69
CA GLU A 104 18.24 8.68 23.27
C GLU A 104 18.50 9.87 24.21
N ARG A 105 17.46 10.43 24.82
CA ARG A 105 17.61 11.51 25.82
C ARG A 105 18.12 11.05 27.18
N ALA A 106 17.96 9.77 27.49
CA ALA A 106 18.38 9.19 28.76
C ALA A 106 19.79 8.54 28.71
N ALA A 107 20.37 8.43 27.51
CA ALA A 107 21.73 7.98 27.24
C ALA A 107 22.73 9.16 27.29
#